data_AF-A0A561SJP8-F1
#
_entry.id   AF-A0A561SJP8-F1
#
_cell.length_a   1.000
_cell.length_b   1.000
_cell.length_c   1.000
_cell.angle_alpha   90.00
_cell.angle_beta   90.00
_cell.angle_gamma   90.00
#
_symmetry.space_group_name_H-M   'P 1'
#
loop_
_entity.id
_entity.type
_entity.pdbx_description
1 polymer ?
#
loop_
_entity_poly.entity_id
_entity_poly.type
_entity_poly.pdbx_seq_one_letter_code
_entity_poly.pdbx_strand_id
1 'polypeptide(L)'
;MMSHPVGRRAAAGLIAATLLALSGAGCSGATPSAPPAAPPAPTTTASTSAELCTAVADFRTATNQLTELDAVAVGLDGVKAALQNLGTAANGLADAASAEFGPQAQDLKEAVAALGSTVEGLQNQADLSSKLGEIATSVGEVEKAAAAILDSAQAACPSNSTPPTT
;
A
#
# COMPACT_ATOMS: atom_id res chain seq x y z
N MET A 1 10.43 33.81 22.78
CA MET A 1 11.81 33.39 23.06
C MET A 1 11.81 32.43 24.24
N MET A 2 11.68 31.13 23.98
CA MET A 2 12.09 30.09 24.93
C MET A 2 12.50 28.86 24.12
N SER A 3 13.71 28.41 24.46
CA SER A 3 14.60 27.34 23.99
C SER A 3 13.95 26.03 23.55
N HIS A 4 14.58 25.33 22.59
CA HIS A 4 15.43 24.13 22.82
C HIS A 4 16.18 23.73 21.52
N PRO A 5 17.52 23.82 21.46
CA PRO A 5 18.32 23.08 20.49
C PRO A 5 19.03 21.88 21.13
N VAL A 6 19.15 20.82 20.32
CA VAL A 6 20.26 19.83 20.28
C VAL A 6 20.46 18.93 21.51
N GLY A 7 20.08 17.66 21.35
CA GLY A 7 20.56 16.50 22.12
C GLY A 7 21.14 15.45 21.17
N ARG A 8 22.25 14.83 21.56
CA ARG A 8 23.32 14.26 20.72
C ARG A 8 23.43 12.74 20.98
N ARG A 9 23.95 12.00 19.98
CA ARG A 9 24.77 10.74 20.03
C ARG A 9 24.07 9.38 19.90
N ALA A 10 24.48 8.62 18.88
CA ALA A 10 25.40 7.45 18.95
C ALA A 10 25.86 7.11 17.52
N ALA A 11 27.13 7.27 17.15
CA ALA A 11 28.28 6.38 17.36
C ALA A 11 28.27 5.11 16.46
N ALA A 12 29.09 5.20 15.38
CA ALA A 12 30.01 4.21 14.82
C ALA A 12 29.61 2.72 14.68
N GLY A 13 29.68 2.22 13.45
CA GLY A 13 29.82 0.80 13.11
C GLY A 13 30.27 0.63 11.67
N LEU A 14 31.47 0.10 11.47
CA LEU A 14 32.28 0.08 10.25
C LEU A 14 32.52 -1.39 9.88
N ILE A 15 31.98 -1.91 8.77
CA ILE A 15 32.33 -3.24 8.19
C ILE A 15 32.14 -3.14 6.67
N ALA A 16 33.17 -2.83 5.89
CA ALA A 16 34.22 -3.72 5.35
C ALA A 16 33.72 -4.63 4.21
N ALA A 17 34.23 -4.33 3.01
CA ALA A 17 34.03 -5.05 1.77
C ALA A 17 34.74 -6.41 1.74
N THR A 18 34.13 -7.40 1.09
CA THR A 18 34.85 -8.56 0.53
C THR A 18 34.30 -8.91 -0.85
N LEU A 19 35.05 -8.47 -1.87
CA LEU A 19 35.15 -9.17 -3.14
C LEU A 19 35.74 -10.56 -2.88
N LEU A 20 35.12 -11.63 -3.41
CA LEU A 20 35.89 -12.81 -3.79
C LEU A 20 35.30 -13.43 -5.06
N ALA A 21 36.16 -13.52 -6.06
CA ALA A 21 35.96 -14.21 -7.31
C ALA A 21 36.39 -15.69 -7.21
N LEU A 22 36.10 -16.43 -8.28
CA LEU A 22 36.81 -17.62 -8.79
C LEU A 22 36.41 -19.04 -8.32
N SER A 23 35.74 -19.73 -9.26
CA SER A 23 36.08 -21.04 -9.87
C SER A 23 35.98 -22.37 -9.09
N GLY A 24 35.27 -23.32 -9.72
CA GLY A 24 35.46 -24.78 -9.66
C GLY A 24 34.56 -25.43 -10.74
N ALA A 25 35.08 -25.91 -11.88
CA ALA A 25 35.77 -27.18 -12.12
C ALA A 25 34.84 -28.42 -12.06
N GLY A 26 34.56 -28.97 -13.25
CA GLY A 26 34.54 -30.41 -13.54
C GLY A 26 33.43 -31.30 -12.97
N CYS A 27 32.59 -31.85 -13.85
CA CYS A 27 32.04 -33.20 -13.68
C CYS A 27 31.88 -33.89 -15.03
N SER A 28 32.78 -34.82 -15.34
CA SER A 28 32.50 -35.93 -16.24
C SER A 28 31.76 -36.99 -15.44
N GLY A 29 30.52 -37.32 -15.82
CA GLY A 29 29.73 -38.36 -15.15
C GLY A 29 28.49 -38.71 -15.96
N ALA A 30 28.33 -40.01 -16.21
CA ALA A 30 27.41 -40.64 -17.15
C ALA A 30 25.90 -40.37 -16.93
N THR A 31 25.15 -40.46 -18.03
CA THR A 31 23.68 -40.47 -18.13
C THR A 31 23.01 -41.50 -17.21
N PRO A 32 21.91 -41.08 -16.57
CA PRO A 32 20.65 -41.81 -16.63
C PRO A 32 19.56 -40.93 -17.26
N SER A 33 18.83 -41.46 -18.24
CA SER A 33 17.64 -40.79 -18.80
C SER A 33 16.64 -40.49 -17.69
N ALA A 34 16.61 -39.24 -17.24
CA ALA A 34 15.59 -38.73 -16.34
C ALA A 34 14.25 -38.62 -17.10
N PRO A 35 13.11 -38.93 -16.46
CA PRO A 35 11.79 -38.64 -17.02
C PRO A 35 11.69 -37.13 -17.33
N PRO A 36 10.88 -36.73 -18.33
CA PRO A 36 10.74 -35.33 -18.71
C PRO A 36 10.44 -34.50 -17.46
N ALA A 37 11.30 -33.51 -17.20
CA ALA A 37 11.17 -32.60 -16.08
C ALA A 37 9.76 -32.01 -16.11
N ALA A 38 9.00 -32.21 -15.03
CA ALA A 38 7.74 -31.53 -14.85
C ALA A 38 8.01 -30.02 -14.98
N PRO A 39 7.15 -29.26 -15.70
CA PRO A 39 7.33 -27.83 -15.85
C PRO A 39 7.42 -27.17 -14.46
N PRO A 40 8.30 -26.18 -14.28
CA PRO A 40 8.40 -25.46 -13.02
C PRO A 40 7.02 -24.88 -12.65
N ALA A 41 6.56 -25.16 -11.43
CA ALA A 41 5.33 -24.58 -10.90
C ALA A 41 5.44 -23.04 -10.91
N PRO A 42 4.33 -22.32 -11.20
CA PRO A 42 4.38 -20.88 -11.39
C PRO A 42 4.86 -20.16 -10.13
N THR A 43 5.83 -19.27 -10.33
CA THR A 43 6.29 -18.20 -9.42
C THR A 43 5.12 -17.28 -9.06
N THR A 44 4.30 -17.67 -8.09
CA THR A 44 3.08 -16.92 -7.73
C THR A 44 3.36 -15.83 -6.68
N THR A 45 4.46 -15.96 -5.93
CA THR A 45 4.80 -15.09 -4.80
C THR A 45 5.35 -13.72 -5.21
N ALA A 46 5.92 -13.60 -6.41
CA ALA A 46 6.46 -12.33 -6.93
C ALA A 46 5.36 -11.41 -7.49
N SER A 47 4.23 -11.98 -7.96
CA SER A 47 3.11 -11.20 -8.50
C SER A 47 2.26 -10.57 -7.40
N THR A 48 1.98 -11.30 -6.33
CA THR A 48 1.17 -10.78 -5.20
C THR A 48 1.84 -9.62 -4.48
N SER A 49 3.17 -9.65 -4.37
CA SER A 49 3.95 -8.55 -3.77
C SER A 49 3.97 -7.30 -4.65
N ALA A 50 4.08 -7.45 -5.98
CA ALA A 50 3.98 -6.31 -6.89
C ALA A 50 2.58 -5.66 -6.88
N GLU A 51 1.52 -6.47 -6.90
CA GLU A 51 0.13 -6.00 -6.83
C GLU A 51 -0.16 -5.29 -5.51
N LEU A 52 0.32 -5.84 -4.38
CA LEU A 52 0.21 -5.19 -3.08
C LEU A 52 0.93 -3.83 -3.07
N CYS A 53 2.13 -3.74 -3.63
CA CYS A 53 2.86 -2.47 -3.68
C CYS A 53 2.18 -1.41 -4.54
N THR A 54 1.60 -1.80 -5.68
CA THR A 54 0.78 -0.89 -6.50
C THR A 54 -0.44 -0.43 -5.71
N ALA A 55 -1.18 -1.33 -5.07
CA ALA A 55 -2.36 -0.96 -4.31
C ALA A 55 -2.04 -0.06 -3.10
N VAL A 56 -0.90 -0.27 -2.45
CA VAL A 56 -0.39 0.62 -1.39
C VAL A 56 -0.08 2.02 -1.94
N ALA A 57 0.55 2.11 -3.12
CA ALA A 57 0.86 3.38 -3.75
C ALA A 57 -0.40 4.14 -4.17
N ASP A 58 -1.39 3.44 -4.71
CA ASP A 58 -2.69 4.01 -5.10
C ASP A 58 -3.45 4.51 -3.88
N PHE A 59 -3.49 3.72 -2.80
CA PHE A 59 -4.11 4.13 -1.52
C PHE A 59 -3.47 5.39 -0.96
N ARG A 60 -2.13 5.46 -0.90
CA ARG A 60 -1.40 6.65 -0.43
C ARG A 60 -1.64 7.86 -1.32
N THR A 61 -1.73 7.66 -2.63
CA THR A 61 -2.07 8.73 -3.57
C THR A 61 -3.46 9.28 -3.29
N ALA A 62 -4.45 8.41 -3.09
CA ALA A 62 -5.82 8.82 -2.82
C ALA A 62 -5.98 9.54 -1.48
N THR A 63 -5.32 9.09 -0.41
CA THR A 63 -5.34 9.78 0.89
C THR A 63 -4.64 11.14 0.84
N ASN A 64 -3.52 11.26 0.11
CA ASN A 64 -2.85 12.54 -0.10
C ASN A 64 -3.74 13.52 -0.88
N GLN A 65 -4.39 13.07 -1.96
CA GLN A 65 -5.34 13.90 -2.73
C GLN A 65 -6.48 14.42 -1.86
N LEU A 66 -6.99 13.60 -0.93
CA LEU A 66 -8.01 14.02 0.03
C LEU A 66 -7.51 15.07 1.02
N THR A 67 -6.25 14.94 1.46
CA THR A 67 -5.63 15.88 2.40
C THR A 67 -5.37 17.25 1.74
N GLU A 68 -5.06 17.26 0.45
CA GLU A 68 -4.83 18.48 -0.35
C GLU A 68 -6.11 19.06 -0.97
N LEU A 69 -7.25 18.38 -0.81
CA LEU A 69 -8.50 18.77 -1.44
C LEU A 69 -9.08 20.06 -0.82
N ASP A 70 -9.30 21.06 -1.65
CA ASP A 70 -10.11 22.23 -1.27
C ASP A 70 -11.59 21.98 -1.63
N ALA A 71 -12.38 21.57 -0.64
CA ALA A 71 -13.81 21.28 -0.77
C ALA A 71 -14.65 22.47 -1.27
N VAL A 72 -14.20 23.71 -1.05
CA VAL A 72 -14.88 24.92 -1.55
C VAL A 72 -14.58 25.11 -3.03
N ALA A 73 -13.35 24.87 -3.46
CA ALA A 73 -12.93 25.00 -4.85
C ALA A 73 -13.53 23.90 -5.74
N VAL A 74 -13.53 22.65 -5.29
CA VAL A 74 -13.98 21.50 -6.10
C VAL A 74 -15.48 21.21 -5.98
N GLY A 75 -16.14 21.75 -4.95
CA GLY A 75 -17.56 21.55 -4.69
C GLY A 75 -17.93 20.13 -4.28
N LEU A 76 -19.24 19.88 -4.14
CA LEU A 76 -19.79 18.59 -3.70
C LEU A 76 -19.34 17.42 -4.60
N ASP A 77 -19.42 17.59 -5.92
CA ASP A 77 -19.06 16.54 -6.87
C ASP A 77 -17.58 16.18 -6.78
N GLY A 78 -16.70 17.18 -6.61
CA GLY A 78 -15.27 16.95 -6.43
C GLY A 78 -14.95 16.20 -5.14
N VAL A 79 -15.63 16.55 -4.03
CA VAL A 79 -15.47 15.83 -2.76
C VAL A 79 -15.98 14.39 -2.86
N LYS A 80 -17.14 14.17 -3.49
CA LYS A 80 -17.65 12.81 -3.75
C LYS A 80 -16.68 11.99 -4.58
N ALA A 81 -16.15 12.55 -5.66
CA ALA A 81 -15.17 11.88 -6.51
C ALA A 81 -13.89 11.52 -5.73
N ALA A 82 -13.38 12.42 -4.90
CA ALA A 82 -12.21 12.15 -4.07
C ALA A 82 -12.45 11.01 -3.07
N LEU A 83 -13.61 10.99 -2.40
CA LEU A 83 -13.97 9.93 -1.46
C LEU A 83 -14.22 8.58 -2.17
N GLN A 84 -14.80 8.60 -3.36
CA GLN A 84 -14.96 7.40 -4.20
C GLN A 84 -13.61 6.85 -4.68
N ASN A 85 -12.67 7.73 -5.04
CA ASN A 85 -11.31 7.33 -5.40
C ASN A 85 -10.61 6.66 -4.22
N LEU A 86 -10.73 7.22 -3.00
CA LEU A 86 -10.21 6.57 -1.80
C LEU A 86 -10.84 5.21 -1.57
N GLY A 87 -12.17 5.10 -1.66
CA GLY A 87 -12.87 3.82 -1.50
C GLY A 87 -12.43 2.78 -2.53
N THR A 88 -12.18 3.20 -3.77
CA THR A 88 -11.67 2.32 -4.84
C THR A 88 -10.25 1.85 -4.53
N ALA A 89 -9.35 2.76 -4.16
CA ALA A 89 -7.97 2.42 -3.82
C ALA A 89 -7.89 1.52 -2.57
N ALA A 90 -8.73 1.78 -1.57
CA ALA A 90 -8.83 0.99 -0.35
C ALA A 90 -9.37 -0.42 -0.62
N ASN A 91 -10.37 -0.58 -1.49
CA ASN A 91 -10.82 -1.90 -1.94
C ASN A 91 -9.72 -2.64 -2.69
N GLY A 92 -9.02 -1.97 -3.61
CA GLY A 92 -7.88 -2.56 -4.32
C GLY A 92 -6.78 -3.04 -3.36
N LEU A 93 -6.49 -2.26 -2.32
CA LEU A 93 -5.57 -2.65 -1.26
C LEU A 93 -6.07 -3.86 -0.48
N ALA A 94 -7.35 -3.88 -0.09
CA ALA A 94 -7.94 -5.02 0.60
C ALA A 94 -7.92 -6.30 -0.24
N ASP A 95 -8.20 -6.20 -1.54
CA ASP A 95 -8.18 -7.34 -2.46
C ASP A 95 -6.76 -7.89 -2.63
N ALA A 96 -5.77 -7.02 -2.87
CA ALA A 96 -4.37 -7.40 -2.98
C ALA A 96 -3.81 -7.99 -1.68
N ALA A 97 -4.27 -7.49 -0.53
CA ALA A 97 -3.84 -7.94 0.79
C ALA A 97 -4.62 -9.17 1.30
N SER A 98 -5.74 -9.54 0.69
CA SER A 98 -6.69 -10.53 1.23
C SER A 98 -6.07 -11.90 1.53
N ALA A 99 -5.09 -12.33 0.73
CA ALA A 99 -4.42 -13.62 0.90
C ALA A 99 -3.53 -13.69 2.15
N GLU A 100 -2.90 -12.56 2.53
CA GLU A 100 -1.94 -12.51 3.65
C GLU A 100 -2.52 -11.85 4.90
N PHE A 101 -3.51 -10.97 4.74
CA PHE A 101 -4.08 -10.11 5.78
C PHE A 101 -5.60 -10.28 5.90
N GLY A 102 -6.12 -11.50 5.72
CA GLY A 102 -7.57 -11.78 5.61
C GLY A 102 -8.48 -10.97 6.56
N PRO A 103 -8.27 -11.00 7.89
CA PRO A 103 -9.07 -10.20 8.82
C PRO A 103 -8.94 -8.69 8.60
N GLN A 104 -7.72 -8.18 8.43
CA GLN A 104 -7.49 -6.75 8.23
C GLN A 104 -8.03 -6.24 6.90
N ALA A 105 -7.97 -7.08 5.85
CA ALA A 105 -8.58 -6.81 4.55
C ALA A 105 -10.11 -6.78 4.65
N GLN A 106 -10.71 -7.62 5.50
CA GLN A 106 -12.14 -7.57 5.76
C GLN A 106 -12.52 -6.30 6.53
N ASP A 107 -11.80 -5.95 7.60
CA ASP A 107 -12.03 -4.72 8.37
C ASP A 107 -11.93 -3.49 7.45
N LEU A 108 -10.97 -3.48 6.52
CA LEU A 108 -10.82 -2.42 5.52
C LEU A 108 -12.03 -2.34 4.58
N LYS A 109 -12.55 -3.48 4.09
CA LYS A 109 -13.76 -3.51 3.26
C LYS A 109 -14.99 -2.99 3.99
N GLU A 110 -15.14 -3.33 5.26
CA GLU A 110 -16.23 -2.86 6.10
C GLU A 110 -16.15 -1.34 6.32
N ALA A 111 -14.95 -0.81 6.61
CA ALA A 111 -14.72 0.62 6.72
C ALA A 111 -15.02 1.37 5.39
N VAL A 112 -14.63 0.80 4.26
CA VAL A 112 -14.93 1.37 2.93
C VAL A 112 -16.42 1.36 2.63
N ALA A 113 -17.16 0.30 3.01
CA ALA A 113 -18.60 0.25 2.85
C ALA A 113 -19.32 1.32 3.70
N ALA A 114 -18.84 1.56 4.93
CA ALA A 114 -19.34 2.63 5.79
C ALA A 114 -19.07 4.02 5.20
N LEU A 115 -17.88 4.23 4.63
CA LEU A 115 -17.55 5.45 3.89
C LEU A 115 -18.48 5.64 2.69
N GLY A 116 -18.70 4.60 1.88
CA GLY A 116 -19.60 4.63 0.73
C GLY A 116 -21.02 5.05 1.11
N SER A 117 -21.56 4.46 2.17
CA SER A 117 -22.89 4.81 2.71
C SER A 117 -22.98 6.28 3.13
N THR A 118 -21.90 6.82 3.72
CA THR A 118 -21.82 8.23 4.12
C THR A 118 -21.82 9.15 2.89
N VAL A 119 -21.09 8.78 1.84
CA VAL A 119 -21.00 9.52 0.57
C VAL A 119 -22.32 9.51 -0.19
N GLU A 120 -23.03 8.39 -0.23
CA GLU A 120 -24.36 8.27 -0.86
C GLU A 120 -25.40 9.17 -0.18
N GLY A 121 -25.27 9.39 1.12
CA GLY A 121 -26.14 10.29 1.89
C GLY A 121 -25.96 11.79 1.57
N LEU A 122 -24.93 12.16 0.82
CA LEU A 122 -24.66 13.56 0.46
C LEU A 122 -25.49 13.95 -0.77
N GLN A 123 -26.48 14.81 -0.66
CA GLN A 123 -27.30 15.23 -1.81
C GLN A 123 -26.99 16.66 -2.25
N ASN A 124 -26.53 17.50 -1.32
CA ASN A 124 -26.22 18.90 -1.56
C ASN A 124 -25.03 19.38 -0.70
N GLN A 125 -24.57 20.61 -0.95
CA GLN A 125 -23.44 21.19 -0.21
C GLN A 125 -23.71 21.42 1.29
N ALA A 126 -24.98 21.59 1.69
CA ALA A 126 -25.34 21.73 3.08
C ALA A 126 -25.18 20.39 3.82
N ASP A 127 -25.56 19.27 3.19
CA ASP A 127 -25.32 17.93 3.71
C ASP A 127 -23.83 17.67 3.89
N LEU A 128 -23.01 18.02 2.89
CA LEU A 128 -21.56 17.91 2.99
C LEU A 128 -21.05 18.62 4.24
N SER A 129 -21.37 19.90 4.39
CA SER A 129 -20.93 20.72 5.52
C SER A 129 -21.40 20.15 6.86
N SER A 130 -22.64 19.66 6.93
CA SER A 130 -23.20 19.05 8.15
C SER A 130 -22.57 17.69 8.48
N LYS A 131 -22.08 16.97 7.48
CA LYS A 131 -21.55 15.59 7.61
C LYS A 131 -20.03 15.52 7.58
N LEU A 132 -19.32 16.65 7.48
CA LEU A 132 -17.85 16.68 7.46
C LEU A 132 -17.21 15.87 8.60
N GLY A 133 -17.78 15.93 9.81
CA GLY A 133 -17.30 15.13 10.94
C GLY A 133 -17.50 13.62 10.76
N GLU A 134 -18.64 13.20 10.21
CA GLU A 134 -18.94 11.78 9.90
C GLU A 134 -18.02 11.27 8.77
N ILE A 135 -17.80 12.09 7.74
CA ILE A 135 -16.88 11.79 6.63
C ILE A 135 -15.45 11.64 7.16
N ALA A 136 -14.96 12.61 7.93
CA ALA A 136 -13.61 12.56 8.50
C ALA A 136 -13.42 11.34 9.41
N THR A 137 -14.44 10.98 10.19
CA THR A 137 -14.43 9.77 11.01
C THR A 137 -14.35 8.51 10.15
N SER A 138 -15.16 8.43 9.09
CA SER A 138 -15.18 7.27 8.18
C SER A 138 -13.85 7.11 7.43
N VAL A 139 -13.27 8.21 6.95
CA VAL A 139 -11.94 8.20 6.34
C VAL A 139 -10.89 7.75 7.35
N GLY A 140 -10.93 8.26 8.58
CA GLY A 140 -10.01 7.84 9.64
C GLY A 140 -10.11 6.34 10.00
N GLU A 141 -11.31 5.76 9.98
CA GLU A 141 -11.48 4.32 10.19
C GLU A 141 -10.95 3.50 8.99
N VAL A 142 -11.09 3.98 7.75
CA VAL A 142 -10.46 3.38 6.56
C VAL A 142 -8.93 3.40 6.69
N GLU A 143 -8.34 4.54 7.05
CA GLU A 143 -6.89 4.67 7.24
C GLU A 143 -6.38 3.77 8.36
N LYS A 144 -7.12 3.70 9.47
CA LYS A 144 -6.79 2.84 10.61
C LYS A 144 -6.86 1.35 10.25
N ALA A 145 -7.87 0.91 9.50
CA ALA A 145 -7.96 -0.45 9.02
C ALA A 145 -6.84 -0.79 8.02
N ALA A 146 -6.48 0.16 7.15
CA ALA A 146 -5.37 0.00 6.21
C ALA A 146 -3.99 0.00 6.90
N ALA A 147 -3.84 0.63 8.08
CA ALA A 147 -2.55 0.82 8.74
C ALA A 147 -1.76 -0.48 8.96
N ALA A 148 -2.43 -1.56 9.36
CA ALA A 148 -1.78 -2.85 9.60
C ALA A 148 -1.21 -3.48 8.31
N ILE A 149 -1.93 -3.31 7.19
CA ILE A 149 -1.51 -3.76 5.86
C ILE A 149 -0.34 -2.89 5.38
N LEU A 150 -0.45 -1.58 5.54
CA LEU A 150 0.55 -0.60 5.10
C LEU A 150 1.88 -0.75 5.85
N ASP A 151 1.85 -0.97 7.16
CA ASP A 151 3.05 -1.17 8.00
C ASP A 151 3.82 -2.42 7.55
N SER A 152 3.10 -3.51 7.34
CA SER A 152 3.66 -4.77 6.85
C SER A 152 4.20 -4.63 5.42
N ALA A 153 3.47 -3.94 4.55
CA ALA A 153 3.87 -3.69 3.18
C ALA A 153 5.06 -2.73 3.07
N GLN A 154 5.31 -1.86 4.05
CA GLN A 154 6.41 -0.90 4.00
C GLN A 154 7.79 -1.57 3.94
N ALA A 155 7.92 -2.76 4.54
CA ALA A 155 9.13 -3.57 4.44
C ALA A 155 9.30 -4.24 3.06
N ALA A 156 8.19 -4.56 2.40
CA ALA A 156 8.15 -5.26 1.10
C ALA A 156 8.12 -4.31 -0.10
N CYS A 157 7.65 -3.07 0.09
CA CYS A 157 7.42 -2.06 -0.93
C CYS A 157 8.31 -0.83 -0.70
N PRO A 158 9.62 -0.90 -1.02
CA PRO A 158 10.47 0.28 -0.96
C PRO A 158 9.95 1.30 -1.98
N SER A 159 9.75 2.54 -1.54
CA SER A 159 9.20 3.68 -2.30
C SER A 159 9.97 4.06 -3.58
N ASN A 160 10.96 3.27 -4.01
CA ASN A 160 11.89 3.56 -5.09
C ASN A 160 11.80 2.57 -6.27
N SER A 161 10.72 1.78 -6.38
CA SER A 161 10.51 0.92 -7.54
C SER A 161 9.92 1.74 -8.69
N THR A 162 10.80 2.41 -9.44
CA THR A 162 10.52 2.94 -10.78
C THR A 162 9.74 1.90 -11.61
N PRO A 163 8.69 2.30 -12.35
CA PRO A 163 7.96 1.39 -13.24
C PRO A 163 8.93 0.79 -14.27
N PRO A 164 8.72 -0.46 -14.72
CA PRO A 164 9.53 -1.04 -15.77
C PRO A 164 9.36 -0.20 -17.05
N THR A 165 10.42 0.48 -17.46
CA THR A 165 10.53 1.06 -18.80
C THR A 165 10.43 -0.09 -19.81
N THR A 166 9.36 -0.09 -20.58
CA THR A 166 9.19 -0.93 -21.78
C THR A 166 9.96 -0.35 -22.96
#